data_AF-A0A1Z9NMZ0-F1
#
_entry.id   AF-A0A1Z9NMZ0-F1
#
_cell.length_a   1.000
_cell.length_b   1.000
_cell.length_c   1.000
_cell.angle_alpha   90.00
_cell.angle_beta   90.00
_cell.angle_gamma   90.00
#
_symmetry.space_group_name_H-M   'P 1'
#
loop_
_entity.id
_entity.type
_entity.pdbx_description
1 polymer ?
#
loop_
_entity_poly.entity_id
_entity_poly.type
_entity_poly.pdbx_seq_one_letter_code
_entity_poly.pdbx_strand_id
1 'polypeptide(L)'
;MPIRTLPSRAIADASIQAVDIANSSISKTKIDADTRLGLQNDSIILDGTDGAGANKGDFLSLNGTDGSSTNADDRILFDETFIDKVNLFNINTLGSSGQALKVNDAGNDFTFGSAGTNVKITETNVTGSVSEVVFNSSIMTGYNRFKIVVHNLTHSTTADLRFADSPDNGSTVSFTSYYGSHYSQLGSSSHAVGSDTDTNYYDFAGWNFKANVGNYLEFDLTNFGSSGTNDYKKYICNWIHYNNNNNHYGVINYFSSSLTSAMNYIKFYPSSGTIDEGKFIVYGVNE
;
A
#
# COMPACT_ATOMS: atom_id res chain seq x y z
N MET A 1 -29.32 -95.73 -59.22
CA MET A 1 -28.60 -96.17 -58.02
C MET A 1 -28.60 -95.06 -56.98
N PRO A 2 -28.61 -95.40 -55.68
CA PRO A 2 -29.09 -94.58 -54.56
C PRO A 2 -28.07 -93.55 -54.04
N ILE A 3 -28.56 -92.51 -53.35
CA ILE A 3 -27.77 -91.67 -52.43
C ILE A 3 -27.40 -92.51 -51.19
N ARG A 4 -26.13 -92.48 -50.77
CA ARG A 4 -25.70 -93.05 -49.48
C ARG A 4 -24.71 -92.13 -48.76
N THR A 5 -24.97 -91.93 -47.47
CA THR A 5 -24.48 -90.89 -46.54
C THR A 5 -23.13 -91.21 -45.86
N LEU A 6 -22.47 -90.15 -45.38
CA LEU A 6 -21.11 -89.97 -44.79
C LEU A 6 -20.91 -90.55 -43.36
N PRO A 7 -19.64 -90.68 -42.89
CA PRO A 7 -19.31 -90.65 -41.46
C PRO A 7 -18.47 -89.42 -41.01
N SER A 8 -18.36 -89.25 -39.69
CA SER A 8 -18.21 -88.03 -38.88
C SER A 8 -16.78 -87.56 -38.50
N ARG A 9 -16.71 -86.30 -38.04
CA ARG A 9 -15.54 -85.47 -37.63
C ARG A 9 -14.71 -86.03 -36.45
N ALA A 10 -13.42 -85.67 -36.41
CA ALA A 10 -12.65 -85.44 -35.19
C ALA A 10 -11.85 -84.12 -35.32
N ILE A 11 -12.01 -83.21 -34.35
CA ILE A 11 -11.19 -81.99 -34.19
C ILE A 11 -10.10 -82.35 -33.18
N ALA A 12 -8.83 -82.28 -33.56
CA ALA A 12 -7.72 -82.45 -32.63
C ALA A 12 -7.19 -81.09 -32.20
N ASP A 13 -7.40 -80.81 -30.92
CA ASP A 13 -6.77 -79.79 -30.08
C ASP A 13 -5.24 -79.91 -30.10
N ALA A 14 -4.58 -79.16 -30.98
CA ALA A 14 -3.11 -79.06 -31.01
C ALA A 14 -2.70 -77.67 -31.50
N SER A 15 -2.42 -76.79 -30.55
CA SER A 15 -1.55 -75.61 -30.64
C SER A 15 -1.67 -74.77 -31.91
N ILE A 16 -2.18 -73.55 -31.77
CA ILE A 16 -1.93 -72.45 -32.71
C ILE A 16 -0.40 -72.34 -32.87
N GLN A 17 0.16 -73.00 -33.89
CA GLN A 17 1.57 -72.91 -34.22
C GLN A 17 1.76 -71.63 -35.04
N ALA A 18 2.92 -70.99 -34.89
CA ALA A 18 3.27 -69.66 -35.37
C ALA A 18 3.07 -69.37 -36.89
N VAL A 19 2.52 -70.31 -37.66
CA VAL A 19 1.96 -70.12 -39.01
C VAL A 19 0.65 -69.32 -38.99
N ASP A 20 -0.13 -69.36 -37.89
CA ASP A 20 -1.45 -68.69 -37.82
C ASP A 20 -1.38 -67.21 -37.43
N ILE A 21 -0.20 -66.69 -37.10
CA ILE A 21 0.03 -65.25 -36.98
C ILE A 21 0.70 -64.77 -38.27
N ALA A 22 -0.07 -64.75 -39.37
CA ALA A 22 0.37 -64.16 -40.62
C ALA A 22 0.91 -62.74 -40.40
N ASN A 23 1.91 -62.31 -41.16
CA ASN A 23 2.44 -60.95 -41.08
C ASN A 23 1.28 -59.94 -41.18
N SER A 24 1.12 -59.05 -40.18
CA SER A 24 -0.04 -58.15 -39.97
C SER A 24 -1.30 -58.74 -39.29
N SER A 25 -1.27 -59.97 -38.79
CA SER A 25 -2.45 -60.56 -38.12
C SER A 25 -2.64 -60.08 -36.69
N ILE A 26 -1.61 -59.51 -36.04
CA ILE A 26 -1.75 -58.65 -34.87
C ILE A 26 -1.69 -57.21 -35.38
N SER A 27 -2.81 -56.72 -35.90
CA SER A 27 -2.93 -55.31 -36.23
C SER A 27 -3.05 -54.49 -34.95
N LYS A 28 -2.69 -53.20 -35.00
CA LYS A 28 -2.97 -52.24 -33.93
C LYS A 28 -4.44 -52.33 -33.48
N THR A 29 -5.35 -52.56 -34.42
CA THR A 29 -6.78 -52.85 -34.16
C THR A 29 -7.02 -54.06 -33.25
N LYS A 30 -6.20 -55.11 -33.32
CA LYS A 30 -6.32 -56.27 -32.42
C LYS A 30 -5.68 -56.06 -31.05
N ILE A 31 -4.67 -55.19 -30.97
CA ILE A 31 -4.08 -54.73 -29.69
C ILE A 31 -5.06 -53.77 -28.99
N ASP A 32 -5.68 -52.87 -29.75
CA ASP A 32 -6.69 -51.92 -29.25
C ASP A 32 -8.02 -52.63 -28.88
N ALA A 33 -8.34 -53.76 -29.54
CA ALA A 33 -9.50 -54.58 -29.20
C ALA A 33 -9.28 -55.45 -27.95
N ASP A 34 -8.02 -55.66 -27.52
CA ASP A 34 -7.71 -56.34 -26.27
C ASP A 34 -7.83 -55.35 -25.10
N THR A 35 -9.08 -55.05 -24.78
CA THR A 35 -9.59 -54.21 -23.68
C THR A 35 -9.09 -54.59 -22.27
N ARG A 36 -8.17 -55.54 -22.13
CA ARG A 36 -7.76 -56.14 -20.85
C ARG A 36 -6.32 -55.86 -20.42
N LEU A 37 -5.52 -55.14 -21.20
CA LEU A 37 -4.18 -54.71 -20.77
C LEU A 37 -4.14 -53.23 -20.39
N GLY A 38 -4.65 -52.92 -19.19
CA GLY A 38 -3.77 -52.26 -18.22
C GLY A 38 -4.02 -50.83 -17.76
N LEU A 39 -5.23 -50.28 -17.79
CA LEU A 39 -5.54 -49.06 -17.04
C LEU A 39 -6.60 -49.35 -15.97
N GLN A 40 -6.23 -50.16 -14.97
CA GLN A 40 -7.05 -50.41 -13.77
C GLN A 40 -6.80 -49.39 -12.64
N ASN A 41 -6.01 -48.34 -12.91
CA ASN A 41 -5.93 -47.17 -12.05
C ASN A 41 -6.23 -45.95 -12.92
N ASP A 42 -7.25 -45.18 -12.55
CA ASP A 42 -7.81 -44.01 -13.23
C ASP A 42 -6.75 -42.98 -13.66
N SER A 43 -6.04 -43.28 -14.75
CA SER A 43 -4.92 -42.48 -15.24
C SER A 43 -5.16 -42.21 -16.71
N ILE A 44 -5.40 -40.95 -17.06
CA ILE A 44 -5.36 -40.49 -18.44
C ILE A 44 -3.93 -40.03 -18.70
N ILE A 45 -3.18 -40.78 -19.49
CA ILE A 45 -1.85 -40.38 -19.93
C ILE A 45 -2.03 -39.57 -21.22
N LEU A 46 -1.66 -38.28 -21.17
CA LEU A 46 -1.62 -37.38 -22.31
C LEU A 46 -0.16 -37.13 -22.70
N ASP A 47 0.57 -38.19 -23.04
CA ASP A 47 1.90 -38.07 -23.60
C ASP A 47 1.78 -37.88 -25.12
N GLY A 48 1.97 -36.64 -25.60
CA GLY A 48 2.08 -36.39 -27.03
C GLY A 48 3.24 -37.20 -27.60
N THR A 49 2.96 -38.31 -28.30
CA THR A 49 3.99 -39.23 -28.80
C THR A 49 4.57 -38.85 -30.16
N ASP A 50 4.14 -37.76 -30.79
CA ASP A 50 4.84 -37.19 -31.94
C ASP A 50 5.46 -35.84 -31.57
N GLY A 51 6.72 -35.63 -31.91
CA GLY A 51 7.41 -34.34 -31.71
C GLY A 51 6.87 -33.21 -32.59
N ALA A 52 5.61 -33.29 -33.05
CA ALA A 52 4.99 -32.40 -34.03
C ALA A 52 3.81 -31.59 -33.46
N GLY A 53 3.43 -31.79 -32.19
CA GLY A 53 2.45 -30.92 -31.52
C GLY A 53 1.01 -31.16 -31.95
N ALA A 54 0.64 -32.39 -32.31
CA ALA A 54 -0.72 -32.75 -32.73
C ALA A 54 -1.79 -32.48 -31.65
N ASN A 55 -1.42 -32.43 -30.37
CA ASN A 55 -2.38 -32.26 -29.28
C ASN A 55 -2.65 -30.78 -28.93
N LYS A 56 -2.06 -29.83 -29.66
CA LYS A 56 -2.33 -28.39 -29.45
C LYS A 56 -3.72 -28.05 -30.00
N GLY A 57 -4.71 -28.05 -29.11
CA GLY A 57 -6.11 -27.77 -29.45
C GLY A 57 -7.06 -28.95 -29.25
N ASP A 58 -6.54 -30.11 -28.86
CA ASP A 58 -7.35 -31.26 -28.47
C ASP A 58 -7.97 -31.03 -27.08
N PHE A 59 -9.22 -31.45 -26.91
CA PHE A 59 -9.94 -31.34 -25.65
C PHE A 59 -10.12 -32.73 -25.03
N LEU A 60 -9.80 -32.85 -23.75
CA LEU A 60 -10.28 -33.97 -22.96
C LEU A 60 -11.76 -33.73 -22.66
N SER A 61 -12.63 -34.54 -23.27
CA SER A 61 -14.07 -34.54 -23.04
C SER A 61 -14.43 -35.67 -22.07
N LEU A 62 -15.22 -35.36 -21.04
CA LEU A 62 -15.72 -36.35 -20.11
C LEU A 62 -17.02 -36.94 -20.66
N ASN A 63 -17.04 -38.25 -20.88
CA ASN A 63 -18.30 -38.97 -21.08
C ASN A 63 -18.88 -39.25 -19.70
N GLY A 64 -19.63 -38.28 -19.18
CA GLY A 64 -20.36 -38.38 -17.93
C GLY A 64 -21.21 -39.64 -17.85
N THR A 65 -20.75 -40.66 -17.12
CA THR A 65 -21.53 -41.88 -16.84
C THR A 65 -22.24 -41.84 -15.49
N ASP A 66 -22.15 -40.73 -14.75
CA ASP A 66 -23.03 -40.54 -13.59
C ASP A 66 -24.48 -40.38 -14.07
N GLY A 67 -25.44 -40.86 -13.28
CA GLY A 67 -26.85 -40.95 -13.66
C GLY A 67 -27.52 -39.60 -13.97
N SER A 68 -26.82 -38.48 -13.78
CA SER A 68 -27.27 -37.14 -14.14
C SER A 68 -26.84 -36.71 -15.55
N SER A 69 -25.77 -37.31 -16.11
CA SER A 69 -25.18 -36.93 -17.41
C SER A 69 -24.89 -35.43 -17.54
N THR A 70 -24.83 -34.68 -16.44
CA THR A 70 -24.71 -33.22 -16.41
C THR A 70 -23.35 -32.72 -16.86
N ASN A 71 -22.37 -33.63 -16.88
CA ASN A 71 -20.99 -33.40 -17.29
C ASN A 71 -20.64 -34.16 -18.58
N ALA A 72 -21.62 -34.80 -19.23
CA ALA A 72 -21.40 -35.38 -20.55
C ALA A 72 -21.11 -34.26 -21.56
N ASP A 73 -20.08 -34.45 -22.37
CA ASP A 73 -19.56 -33.48 -23.35
C ASP A 73 -18.89 -32.22 -22.73
N ASP A 74 -18.84 -32.12 -21.40
CA ASP A 74 -18.09 -31.05 -20.75
C ASP A 74 -16.60 -31.20 -21.02
N ARG A 75 -15.95 -30.06 -21.28
CA ARG A 75 -14.51 -29.96 -21.48
C ARG A 75 -13.85 -29.64 -20.15
N ILE A 76 -12.80 -30.40 -19.79
CA ILE A 76 -11.90 -29.95 -18.73
C ILE A 76 -11.05 -28.82 -19.31
N LEU A 77 -11.46 -27.58 -19.02
CA LEU A 77 -10.66 -26.40 -19.32
C LEU A 77 -9.73 -26.15 -18.12
N PHE A 78 -8.43 -26.33 -18.31
CA PHE A 78 -7.45 -25.69 -17.42
C PHE A 78 -7.53 -24.18 -17.70
N ASP A 79 -8.45 -23.53 -17.00
CA ASP A 79 -8.64 -22.09 -17.09
C ASP A 79 -7.66 -21.42 -16.13
N GLU A 80 -6.54 -20.94 -16.65
CA GLU A 80 -5.59 -20.09 -15.92
C GLU A 80 -6.28 -18.81 -15.36
N THR A 81 -7.48 -18.46 -15.84
CA THR A 81 -8.33 -17.39 -15.30
C THR A 81 -9.30 -17.85 -14.21
N PHE A 82 -9.31 -19.13 -13.82
CA PHE A 82 -10.10 -19.57 -12.65
C PHE A 82 -9.63 -18.91 -11.34
N ILE A 83 -8.38 -18.46 -11.27
CA ILE A 83 -7.88 -17.60 -10.19
C ILE A 83 -8.54 -16.19 -10.21
N ASP A 84 -9.06 -15.75 -11.35
CA ASP A 84 -9.70 -14.43 -11.56
C ASP A 84 -11.23 -14.45 -11.38
N LYS A 85 -11.88 -15.63 -11.46
CA LYS A 85 -13.35 -15.76 -11.30
C LYS A 85 -13.83 -15.55 -9.87
N VAL A 86 -12.95 -15.72 -8.89
CA VAL A 86 -13.19 -15.22 -7.54
C VAL A 86 -12.76 -13.76 -7.53
N ASN A 87 -13.55 -12.91 -8.20
CA ASN A 87 -13.54 -11.44 -8.09
C ASN A 87 -13.66 -10.92 -6.64
N LEU A 88 -13.63 -11.81 -5.65
CA LEU A 88 -13.56 -11.49 -4.23
C LEU A 88 -12.29 -10.69 -3.89
N PHE A 89 -11.20 -10.84 -4.66
CA PHE A 89 -9.97 -10.05 -4.52
C PHE A 89 -9.26 -9.81 -5.85
N ASN A 90 -9.97 -9.33 -6.87
CA ASN A 90 -9.36 -8.88 -8.12
C ASN A 90 -8.64 -7.53 -7.91
N ILE A 91 -7.56 -7.53 -7.12
CA ILE A 91 -6.64 -6.40 -6.96
C ILE A 91 -5.62 -6.46 -8.12
N ASN A 92 -6.10 -6.53 -9.36
CA ASN A 92 -5.24 -6.44 -10.55
C ASN A 92 -4.79 -4.98 -10.81
N THR A 93 -5.37 -4.03 -10.09
CA THR A 93 -4.90 -2.64 -10.03
C THR A 93 -4.55 -2.29 -8.59
N LEU A 94 -3.27 -1.97 -8.34
CA LEU A 94 -2.87 -1.33 -7.09
C LEU A 94 -3.43 0.10 -7.07
N GLY A 95 -4.06 0.51 -5.98
CA GLY A 95 -4.42 1.90 -5.76
C GLY A 95 -3.20 2.83 -5.88
N SER A 96 -3.43 4.11 -6.17
CA SER A 96 -2.36 5.11 -6.13
C SER A 96 -1.92 5.40 -4.69
N SER A 97 -0.75 6.02 -4.52
CA SER A 97 -0.31 6.51 -3.20
C SER A 97 -1.39 7.40 -2.56
N GLY A 98 -1.67 7.17 -1.28
CA GLY A 98 -2.73 7.88 -0.55
C GLY A 98 -4.14 7.34 -0.75
N GLN A 99 -4.32 6.26 -1.51
CA GLN A 99 -5.59 5.54 -1.62
C GLN A 99 -5.62 4.27 -0.76
N ALA A 100 -6.79 3.95 -0.21
CA ALA A 100 -7.09 2.69 0.46
C ALA A 100 -8.31 2.04 -0.20
N LEU A 101 -8.36 0.71 -0.14
CA LEU A 101 -9.58 -0.02 -0.50
C LEU A 101 -10.67 0.33 0.52
N LYS A 102 -11.77 0.90 0.04
CA LYS A 102 -12.96 1.23 0.84
C LYS A 102 -14.20 0.62 0.19
N VAL A 103 -15.28 0.50 0.95
CA VAL A 103 -16.62 0.27 0.38
C VAL A 103 -17.07 1.58 -0.29
N ASN A 104 -17.69 1.49 -1.47
CA ASN A 104 -18.23 2.64 -2.17
C ASN A 104 -19.40 3.28 -1.38
N ASP A 105 -19.79 4.49 -1.73
CA ASP A 105 -20.80 5.24 -0.97
C ASP A 105 -22.20 4.59 -1.05
N ALA A 106 -22.43 3.76 -2.08
CA ALA A 106 -23.65 2.97 -2.23
C ALA A 106 -23.67 1.68 -1.38
N GLY A 107 -22.56 1.33 -0.72
CA GLY A 107 -22.48 0.15 0.14
C GLY A 107 -22.51 -1.19 -0.59
N ASN A 108 -22.33 -1.21 -1.91
CA ASN A 108 -22.55 -2.40 -2.75
C ASN A 108 -21.31 -2.83 -3.55
N ASP A 109 -20.20 -2.10 -3.45
CA ASP A 109 -18.96 -2.41 -4.16
C ASP A 109 -17.72 -1.95 -3.38
N PHE A 110 -16.53 -2.43 -3.76
CA PHE A 110 -15.25 -1.93 -3.28
C PHE A 110 -14.63 -0.96 -4.29
N THR A 111 -13.99 0.10 -3.80
CA THR A 111 -13.30 1.09 -4.62
C THR A 111 -12.03 1.58 -3.91
N PHE A 112 -11.03 2.03 -4.66
CA PHE A 112 -9.92 2.77 -4.08
C PHE A 112 -10.33 4.22 -3.85
N GLY A 113 -10.41 4.62 -2.58
CA GLY A 113 -10.72 5.97 -2.16
C GLY A 113 -9.62 6.57 -1.30
N SER A 114 -9.76 7.84 -0.92
CA SER A 114 -8.82 8.50 -0.01
C SER A 114 -8.60 7.67 1.26
N ALA A 115 -7.34 7.42 1.64
CA ALA A 115 -6.95 6.59 2.79
C ALA A 115 -7.24 7.24 4.18
N GLY A 116 -8.01 8.33 4.20
CA GLY A 116 -8.25 9.18 5.34
C GLY A 116 -7.93 10.63 5.03
N THR A 117 -8.10 11.51 6.01
CA THR A 117 -7.81 12.94 5.85
C THR A 117 -6.31 13.22 5.81
N ASN A 118 -5.47 12.40 6.45
CA ASN A 118 -4.02 12.60 6.53
C ASN A 118 -3.27 11.48 5.82
N VAL A 119 -2.42 11.84 4.84
CA VAL A 119 -1.53 10.92 4.13
C VAL A 119 -0.11 11.15 4.63
N LYS A 120 0.53 10.14 5.24
CA LYS A 120 1.93 10.25 5.70
C LYS A 120 2.86 10.40 4.49
N ILE A 121 3.63 11.48 4.45
CA ILE A 121 4.59 11.78 3.37
C ILE A 121 5.98 11.29 3.76
N THR A 122 6.44 11.67 4.95
CA THR A 122 7.78 11.32 5.43
C THR A 122 7.85 11.27 6.95
N GLU A 123 8.91 10.65 7.46
CA GLU A 123 9.32 10.64 8.86
C GLU A 123 10.82 10.88 8.95
N THR A 124 11.22 11.78 9.85
CA THR A 124 12.61 12.11 10.13
C THR A 124 12.89 11.91 11.61
N ASN A 125 13.82 11.01 11.93
CA ASN A 125 14.28 10.76 13.29
C ASN A 125 15.62 11.46 13.50
N VAL A 126 15.65 12.43 14.41
CA VAL A 126 16.87 13.07 14.90
C VAL A 126 17.38 12.26 16.09
N THR A 127 18.56 11.68 15.95
CA THR A 127 19.24 10.84 16.97
C THR A 127 20.66 11.31 17.23
N GLY A 128 20.93 12.59 16.98
CA GLY A 128 22.19 13.28 17.16
C GLY A 128 22.00 14.78 16.91
N SER A 129 22.87 15.61 17.48
CA SER A 129 22.73 17.07 17.45
C SER A 129 22.72 17.64 16.03
N VAL A 130 21.59 18.19 15.60
CA VAL A 130 21.43 18.94 14.34
C VAL A 130 21.07 20.39 14.61
N SER A 131 21.54 21.32 13.77
CA SER A 131 21.18 22.73 13.89
C SER A 131 19.74 23.02 13.44
N GLU A 132 19.23 22.23 12.49
CA GLU A 132 17.89 22.39 11.94
C GLU A 132 17.34 21.09 11.35
N VAL A 133 16.02 20.97 11.30
CA VAL A 133 15.28 19.94 10.55
C VAL A 133 14.53 20.64 9.42
N VAL A 134 14.74 20.18 8.19
CA VAL A 134 14.26 20.86 6.97
C VAL A 134 13.34 19.95 6.16
N PHE A 135 12.19 20.47 5.76
CA PHE A 135 11.30 19.86 4.77
C PHE A 135 11.19 20.79 3.57
N ASN A 136 11.75 20.34 2.45
CA ASN A 136 11.90 21.13 1.22
C ASN A 136 10.85 20.74 0.17
N SER A 137 10.95 21.26 -1.06
CA SER A 137 9.95 21.06 -2.11
C SER A 137 9.80 19.60 -2.58
N SER A 138 10.76 18.72 -2.28
CA SER A 138 10.60 17.28 -2.53
C SER A 138 9.61 16.59 -1.58
N ILE A 139 9.29 17.24 -0.45
CA ILE A 139 8.41 16.74 0.61
C ILE A 139 7.14 17.59 0.70
N MET A 140 7.30 18.92 0.68
CA MET A 140 6.23 19.89 0.93
C MET A 140 5.52 20.31 -0.37
N THR A 141 5.10 19.35 -1.18
CA THR A 141 4.36 19.59 -2.44
C THR A 141 3.18 18.63 -2.59
N GLY A 142 2.24 18.95 -3.49
CA GLY A 142 1.08 18.10 -3.78
C GLY A 142 -0.13 18.28 -2.86
N TYR A 143 -0.02 19.08 -1.80
CA TYR A 143 -1.10 19.38 -0.87
C TYR A 143 -1.19 20.88 -0.59
N ASN A 144 -2.40 21.39 -0.37
CA ASN A 144 -2.61 22.77 0.07
C ASN A 144 -2.43 22.92 1.59
N ARG A 145 -2.68 21.83 2.33
CA ARG A 145 -2.58 21.76 3.78
C ARG A 145 -1.66 20.62 4.20
N PHE A 146 -0.81 20.89 5.18
CA PHE A 146 0.08 19.89 5.77
C PHE A 146 -0.12 19.83 7.28
N LYS A 147 0.15 18.67 7.86
CA LYS A 147 0.25 18.48 9.31
C LYS A 147 1.64 17.96 9.66
N ILE A 148 2.30 18.56 10.64
CA ILE A 148 3.60 18.08 11.14
C ILE A 148 3.45 17.72 12.61
N VAL A 149 3.77 16.48 12.96
CA VAL A 149 3.74 15.99 14.33
C VAL A 149 5.16 15.75 14.80
N VAL A 150 5.52 16.30 15.95
CA VAL A 150 6.86 16.21 16.53
C VAL A 150 6.77 15.52 17.88
N HIS A 151 7.46 14.39 18.03
CA HIS A 151 7.56 13.64 19.27
C HIS A 151 8.94 13.75 19.89
N ASN A 152 8.99 13.82 21.22
CA ASN A 152 10.20 13.80 22.02
C ASN A 152 11.26 14.83 21.58
N LEU A 153 10.81 16.05 21.24
CA LEU A 153 11.72 17.12 20.84
C LEU A 153 12.55 17.57 22.04
N THR A 154 13.87 17.45 21.94
CA THR A 154 14.83 17.95 22.94
C THR A 154 15.85 18.89 22.30
N HIS A 155 16.31 19.86 23.09
CA HIS A 155 17.39 20.78 22.72
C HIS A 155 18.62 20.55 23.60
N SER A 156 19.82 20.79 23.04
CA SER A 156 21.09 20.74 23.80
C SER A 156 21.21 21.84 24.86
N THR A 157 20.59 22.98 24.61
CA THR A 157 20.51 24.11 25.52
C THR A 157 19.08 24.55 25.72
N THR A 158 18.82 25.21 26.84
CA THR A 158 17.51 25.83 27.07
C THR A 158 17.31 26.95 26.07
N ALA A 159 16.36 26.76 25.15
CA ALA A 159 16.16 27.63 23.99
C ALA A 159 14.70 27.59 23.55
N ASP A 160 14.25 28.65 22.88
CA ASP A 160 12.96 28.67 22.22
C ASP A 160 13.04 27.84 20.94
N LEU A 161 11.95 27.16 20.58
CA LEU A 161 11.83 26.58 19.24
C LEU A 161 11.51 27.71 18.26
N ARG A 162 12.07 27.65 17.06
CA ARG A 162 11.74 28.51 15.94
C ARG A 162 11.39 27.68 14.72
N PHE A 163 10.62 28.27 13.82
CA PHE A 163 10.48 27.77 12.47
C PHE A 163 10.44 28.90 11.45
N ALA A 164 10.72 28.57 10.21
CA ALA A 164 10.63 29.51 9.10
C ALA A 164 10.11 28.78 7.85
N ASP A 165 9.31 29.48 7.06
CA ASP A 165 8.73 29.01 5.80
C ASP A 165 9.28 29.79 4.60
N SER A 166 9.12 29.21 3.41
CA SER A 166 9.54 29.86 2.16
C SER A 166 8.79 29.31 0.93
N PRO A 167 8.54 30.17 -0.09
CA PRO A 167 7.98 29.77 -1.39
C PRO A 167 9.03 29.30 -2.40
N ASP A 168 10.31 29.53 -2.14
CA ASP A 168 11.41 29.35 -3.09
C ASP A 168 12.43 28.31 -2.60
N ASN A 169 11.90 27.27 -1.96
CA ASN A 169 12.67 26.14 -1.46
C ASN A 169 13.77 26.55 -0.45
N GLY A 170 13.50 27.58 0.35
CA GLY A 170 14.42 28.09 1.37
C GLY A 170 15.51 29.01 0.84
N SER A 171 15.48 29.38 -0.44
CA SER A 171 16.48 30.30 -1.03
C SER A 171 16.36 31.70 -0.43
N THR A 172 15.13 32.15 -0.15
CA THR A 172 14.84 33.36 0.59
C THR A 172 13.90 33.06 1.76
N VAL A 173 14.20 33.66 2.90
CA VAL A 173 13.35 33.66 4.09
C VAL A 173 13.14 35.13 4.44
N SER A 174 12.06 35.71 3.89
CA SER A 174 11.79 37.14 3.98
C SER A 174 10.30 37.42 4.18
N PHE A 175 9.88 37.61 5.42
CA PHE A 175 8.48 37.85 5.77
C PHE A 175 8.34 38.48 7.16
N THR A 176 7.20 39.12 7.39
CA THR A 176 6.77 39.47 8.75
C THR A 176 5.93 38.33 9.30
N SER A 177 6.30 37.86 10.50
CA SER A 177 5.51 36.86 11.21
C SER A 177 4.63 37.54 12.24
N TYR A 178 3.41 37.05 12.40
CA TYR A 178 2.52 37.46 13.46
C TYR A 178 2.25 36.27 14.37
N TYR A 179 2.34 36.48 15.68
CA TYR A 179 2.25 35.44 16.69
C TYR A 179 1.13 35.75 17.70
N GLY A 180 0.36 34.72 18.04
CA GLY A 180 -0.59 34.72 19.15
C GLY A 180 -0.51 33.40 19.92
N SER A 181 -0.74 33.45 21.23
CA SER A 181 -0.66 32.29 22.12
C SER A 181 -1.73 32.30 23.20
N HIS A 182 -2.24 31.11 23.50
CA HIS A 182 -3.06 30.82 24.68
C HIS A 182 -2.41 29.67 25.42
N TYR A 183 -2.17 29.84 26.72
CA TYR A 183 -1.45 28.83 27.50
C TYR A 183 -2.01 28.68 28.90
N SER A 184 -1.89 27.47 29.44
CA SER A 184 -2.20 27.15 30.82
C SER A 184 -1.13 26.24 31.41
N GLN A 185 -0.76 26.51 32.68
CA GLN A 185 0.12 25.63 33.42
C GLN A 185 -0.68 24.41 33.88
N LEU A 186 -0.20 23.21 33.57
CA LEU A 186 -0.87 21.97 33.96
C LEU A 186 -0.80 21.80 35.49
N GLY A 187 -1.95 21.53 36.12
CA GLY A 187 -2.06 21.39 37.57
C GLY A 187 -2.09 22.72 38.35
N SER A 188 -2.27 23.86 37.67
CA SER A 188 -2.34 25.20 38.25
C SER A 188 -3.53 25.98 37.68
N SER A 189 -3.99 27.01 38.38
CA SER A 189 -5.02 27.94 37.90
C SER A 189 -4.45 29.08 37.02
N SER A 190 -3.16 29.04 36.74
CA SER A 190 -2.46 30.03 35.92
C SER A 190 -2.74 29.82 34.42
N HIS A 191 -3.22 30.89 33.79
CA HIS A 191 -3.43 31.00 32.35
C HIS A 191 -3.05 32.40 31.90
N ALA A 192 -2.59 32.53 30.66
CA ALA A 192 -2.39 33.84 30.06
C ALA A 192 -2.38 33.76 28.53
N VAL A 193 -2.24 34.93 27.92
CA VAL A 193 -2.18 35.15 26.48
C VAL A 193 -0.93 35.95 26.17
N GLY A 194 -0.34 35.70 25.01
CA GLY A 194 0.82 36.43 24.52
C GLY A 194 0.71 36.68 23.02
N SER A 195 1.34 37.74 22.54
CA SER A 195 1.40 38.10 21.13
C SER A 195 2.72 38.76 20.82
N ASP A 196 3.24 38.55 19.61
CA ASP A 196 4.50 39.13 19.16
C ASP A 196 4.52 39.28 17.64
N THR A 197 5.54 39.94 17.13
CA THR A 197 5.82 40.08 15.70
C THR A 197 7.32 39.97 15.47
N ASP A 198 7.73 38.96 14.69
CA ASP A 198 9.13 38.76 14.31
C ASP A 198 9.32 38.98 12.81
N THR A 199 10.59 38.94 12.38
CA THR A 199 10.99 39.04 10.98
C THR A 199 11.74 37.78 10.58
N ASN A 200 11.27 37.11 9.53
CA ASN A 200 11.88 35.94 8.88
C ASN A 200 11.88 34.64 9.70
N TYR A 201 11.17 34.61 10.83
CA TYR A 201 10.94 33.39 11.59
C TYR A 201 9.68 33.55 12.45
N TYR A 202 9.20 32.41 12.93
CA TYR A 202 8.23 32.29 13.99
C TYR A 202 8.95 31.82 15.24
N ASP A 203 8.70 32.48 16.36
CA ASP A 203 9.28 32.12 17.64
C ASP A 203 8.20 31.64 18.61
N PHE A 204 8.54 30.64 19.40
CA PHE A 204 7.78 30.27 20.58
C PHE A 204 8.28 31.09 21.78
N ALA A 205 8.46 32.41 21.57
CA ALA A 205 9.18 33.28 22.48
C ALA A 205 8.58 33.32 23.89
N GLY A 206 9.46 33.34 24.90
CA GLY A 206 9.09 33.32 26.32
C GLY A 206 8.73 31.93 26.85
N TRP A 207 8.91 30.88 26.02
CA TRP A 207 8.60 29.50 26.34
C TRP A 207 9.81 28.60 26.13
N ASN A 208 10.96 29.01 26.68
CA ASN A 208 12.20 28.28 26.52
C ASN A 208 12.01 26.82 26.92
N PHE A 209 12.22 25.94 25.93
CA PHE A 209 12.20 24.50 26.10
C PHE A 209 13.38 24.16 26.99
N LYS A 210 13.13 23.46 28.10
CA LYS A 210 14.23 23.05 28.97
C LYS A 210 15.14 22.10 28.20
N ALA A 211 16.45 22.32 28.32
CA ALA A 211 17.45 21.43 27.76
C ALA A 211 17.20 19.96 28.17
N ASN A 212 17.41 19.04 27.22
CA ASN A 212 17.36 17.59 27.46
C ASN A 212 16.04 17.05 28.03
N VAL A 213 14.92 17.75 27.77
CA VAL A 213 13.58 17.25 28.12
C VAL A 213 12.72 17.16 26.88
N GLY A 214 12.00 16.05 26.74
CA GLY A 214 11.11 15.76 25.63
C GLY A 214 9.86 16.63 25.61
N ASN A 215 9.55 17.17 24.43
CA ASN A 215 8.35 17.97 24.19
C ASN A 215 7.55 17.39 23.02
N TYR A 216 6.26 17.75 22.96
CA TYR A 216 5.34 17.28 21.93
C TYR A 216 4.67 18.46 21.23
N LEU A 217 4.64 18.44 19.89
CA LEU A 217 4.03 19.49 19.09
C LEU A 217 3.23 18.91 17.92
N GLU A 218 2.12 19.56 17.59
CA GLU A 218 1.34 19.34 16.36
C GLU A 218 1.13 20.66 15.63
N PHE A 219 1.69 20.75 14.43
CA PHE A 219 1.49 21.88 13.52
C PHE A 219 0.43 21.53 12.48
N ASP A 220 -0.49 22.45 12.28
CA ASP A 220 -1.46 22.46 11.18
C ASP A 220 -1.15 23.65 10.28
N LEU A 221 -0.79 23.35 9.03
CA LEU A 221 -0.38 24.32 8.03
C LEU A 221 -1.51 24.55 7.01
N THR A 222 -2.58 25.22 7.43
CA THR A 222 -3.91 25.18 6.79
C THR A 222 -3.93 25.65 5.32
N ASN A 223 -3.16 26.68 4.94
CA ASN A 223 -3.10 27.20 3.55
C ASN A 223 -1.67 27.25 2.99
N PHE A 224 -0.84 26.29 3.39
CA PHE A 224 0.59 26.25 3.07
C PHE A 224 0.85 26.23 1.55
N GLY A 225 0.28 25.25 0.84
CA GLY A 225 0.49 25.06 -0.60
C GLY A 225 -0.39 25.91 -1.51
N SER A 226 -1.34 26.66 -0.95
CA SER A 226 -2.25 27.54 -1.71
C SER A 226 -1.55 28.83 -2.14
N SER A 227 -1.98 29.49 -3.22
CA SER A 227 -1.55 30.86 -3.56
C SER A 227 -2.76 31.79 -3.61
N GLY A 228 -2.69 32.97 -3.00
CA GLY A 228 -3.80 33.93 -3.00
C GLY A 228 -3.38 35.33 -2.61
N THR A 229 -3.79 36.34 -3.41
CA THR A 229 -3.32 37.73 -3.29
C THR A 229 -3.62 38.43 -1.97
N ASN A 230 -4.56 37.91 -1.16
CA ASN A 230 -4.93 38.44 0.16
C ASN A 230 -4.97 37.35 1.24
N ASP A 231 -4.30 36.22 1.03
CA ASP A 231 -4.33 35.10 1.97
C ASP A 231 -2.94 34.87 2.56
N TYR A 232 -2.69 35.55 3.68
CA TYR A 232 -1.55 35.27 4.54
C TYR A 232 -1.54 33.80 4.94
N LYS A 233 -0.34 33.23 5.04
CA LYS A 233 -0.21 31.86 5.53
C LYS A 233 -0.60 31.78 6.98
N LYS A 234 -1.42 30.81 7.35
CA LYS A 234 -1.94 30.65 8.71
C LYS A 234 -1.55 29.27 9.21
N TYR A 235 -0.96 29.25 10.39
CA TYR A 235 -0.51 28.02 11.04
C TYR A 235 -1.07 27.95 12.45
N ILE A 236 -1.43 26.75 12.89
CA ILE A 236 -1.85 26.47 14.25
C ILE A 236 -0.87 25.47 14.84
N CYS A 237 -0.37 25.71 16.04
CA CYS A 237 0.44 24.74 16.75
C CYS A 237 -0.20 24.43 18.11
N ASN A 238 -0.53 23.16 18.33
CA ASN A 238 -0.89 22.66 19.66
C ASN A 238 0.30 21.94 20.23
N TRP A 239 0.68 22.22 21.48
CA TRP A 239 1.84 21.59 22.06
C TRP A 239 1.75 21.49 23.58
N ILE A 240 2.46 20.48 24.10
CA ILE A 240 2.69 20.29 25.52
C ILE A 240 4.20 20.34 25.72
N HIS A 241 4.63 21.22 26.61
CA HIS A 241 6.06 21.43 26.82
C HIS A 241 6.43 21.56 28.29
N TYR A 242 7.71 21.30 28.54
CA TYR A 242 8.35 21.46 29.83
C TYR A 242 9.32 22.63 29.77
N ASN A 243 8.95 23.72 30.44
CA ASN A 243 9.73 24.95 30.34
C ASN A 243 10.95 24.95 31.26
N ASN A 244 11.81 25.95 31.09
CA ASN A 244 13.01 26.17 31.89
C ASN A 244 12.77 26.31 33.42
N ASN A 245 11.53 26.63 33.82
CA ASN A 245 11.11 26.74 35.22
C ASN A 245 10.56 25.43 35.80
N ASN A 246 10.77 24.30 35.11
CA ASN A 246 10.34 22.96 35.54
C ASN A 246 8.80 22.78 35.61
N ASN A 247 8.06 23.55 34.81
CA ASN A 247 6.61 23.50 34.76
C ASN A 247 6.14 22.92 33.41
N HIS A 248 5.04 22.18 33.46
CA HIS A 248 4.36 21.70 32.26
C HIS A 248 3.29 22.69 31.81
N TYR A 249 3.21 22.95 30.51
CA TYR A 249 2.17 23.80 29.93
C TYR A 249 1.48 23.09 28.77
N GLY A 250 0.18 23.32 28.67
CA GLY A 250 -0.58 23.13 27.43
C GLY A 250 -0.70 24.48 26.72
N VAL A 251 -0.34 24.53 25.44
CA VAL A 251 -0.28 25.77 24.69
C VAL A 251 -0.88 25.59 23.30
N ILE A 252 -1.62 26.59 22.86
CA ILE A 252 -2.11 26.74 21.49
C ILE A 252 -1.53 28.03 20.93
N ASN A 253 -0.81 27.92 19.83
CA ASN A 253 -0.28 29.05 19.08
C ASN A 253 -0.98 29.22 17.75
N TYR A 254 -1.11 30.48 17.37
CA TYR A 254 -1.59 30.92 16.07
C TYR A 254 -0.48 31.74 15.44
N PHE A 255 -0.10 31.37 14.22
CA PHE A 255 0.93 32.07 13.47
C PHE A 255 0.37 32.54 12.13
N SER A 256 0.88 33.67 11.65
CA SER A 256 0.57 34.16 10.31
C SER A 256 1.82 34.68 9.57
N SER A 257 1.98 34.35 8.29
CA SER A 257 3.02 34.90 7.40
C SER A 257 2.46 36.04 6.56
N SER A 258 3.20 37.14 6.40
CA SER A 258 2.86 38.17 5.41
C SER A 258 2.97 37.68 3.95
N LEU A 259 3.48 36.46 3.71
CA LEU A 259 3.59 35.85 2.39
C LEU A 259 2.22 35.37 1.86
N THR A 260 2.05 35.49 0.55
CA THR A 260 0.82 35.13 -0.18
C THR A 260 1.03 34.03 -1.24
N SER A 261 2.29 33.75 -1.58
CA SER A 261 2.68 32.70 -2.53
C SER A 261 2.52 31.31 -1.90
N ALA A 262 2.42 30.25 -2.71
CA ALA A 262 2.46 28.89 -2.20
C ALA A 262 3.81 28.60 -1.53
N MET A 263 3.79 28.09 -0.30
CA MET A 263 5.00 27.65 0.40
C MET A 263 5.36 26.23 -0.04
N ASN A 264 6.65 25.94 -0.11
CA ASN A 264 7.18 24.61 -0.44
C ASN A 264 8.38 24.24 0.44
N TYR A 265 8.61 25.01 1.50
CA TYR A 265 9.75 24.86 2.40
C TYR A 265 9.34 25.23 3.81
N ILE A 266 9.74 24.42 4.77
CA ILE A 266 9.68 24.75 6.19
C ILE A 266 10.89 24.16 6.91
N LYS A 267 11.44 24.90 7.87
CA LYS A 267 12.50 24.42 8.74
C LYS A 267 12.21 24.69 10.21
N PHE A 268 12.71 23.82 11.08
CA PHE A 268 12.63 23.92 12.53
C PHE A 268 14.04 24.00 13.12
N TYR A 269 14.27 24.91 14.06
CA TYR A 269 15.57 25.11 14.69
C TYR A 269 15.42 25.81 16.04
N PRO A 270 16.31 25.58 17.01
CA PRO A 270 16.24 26.28 18.28
C PRO A 270 16.85 27.69 18.15
N SER A 271 16.43 28.61 19.02
CA SER A 271 17.00 29.98 19.06
C SER A 271 18.48 30.00 19.45
N SER A 272 18.96 28.94 20.11
CA SER A 272 20.37 28.64 20.36
C SER A 272 20.58 27.13 20.55
N GLY A 273 21.81 26.64 20.33
CA GLY A 273 22.14 25.22 20.47
C GLY A 273 21.70 24.37 19.28
N THR A 274 21.26 23.13 19.55
CA THR A 274 20.92 22.09 18.58
C THR A 274 19.66 21.34 19.00
N ILE A 275 19.01 20.70 18.03
CA ILE A 275 18.02 19.64 18.27
C ILE A 275 18.79 18.35 18.46
N ASP A 276 18.71 17.76 19.65
CA ASP A 276 19.47 16.55 19.98
C ASP A 276 18.65 15.28 19.74
N GLU A 277 17.34 15.37 19.96
CA GLU A 277 16.39 14.30 19.73
C GLU A 277 15.06 14.86 19.20
N GLY A 278 14.39 14.08 18.35
CA GLY A 278 13.02 14.38 17.93
C GLY A 278 12.61 13.51 16.75
N LYS A 279 11.34 13.10 16.73
CA LYS A 279 10.73 12.40 15.59
C LYS A 279 9.70 13.32 14.94
N PHE A 280 10.00 13.77 13.72
CA PHE A 280 9.15 14.64 12.93
C PHE A 280 8.43 13.81 11.88
N ILE A 281 7.10 13.89 11.84
CA ILE A 281 6.26 13.18 10.87
C ILE A 281 5.46 14.20 10.09
N VAL A 282 5.59 14.18 8.77
CA VAL A 282 4.87 15.08 7.86
C VAL A 282 3.73 14.33 7.20
N TYR A 283 2.55 14.93 7.23
CA TYR A 283 1.36 14.47 6.55
C TYR A 283 0.86 15.52 5.57
N GLY A 284 0.46 15.09 4.37
CA GLY A 284 -0.40 15.88 3.50
C GLY A 284 -1.86 15.69 3.92
N VAL A 285 -2.67 16.74 3.86
CA VAL A 285 -4.08 16.68 4.26
C VAL A 285 -4.96 16.78 3.02
N ASN A 286 -5.78 15.75 2.79
CA ASN A 286 -6.82 15.75 1.76
C ASN A 286 -8.03 16.53 2.28
N GLU A 287 -8.42 17.57 1.55
CA GLU A 287 -9.61 18.40 1.82
C GLU A 287 -10.81 18.00 0.96
#